data_AF-A0A9P3A5T0-F1
#
_entry.id   AF-A0A9P3A5T0-F1
#
_cell.length_a   1.000
_cell.length_b   1.000
_cell.length_c   1.000
_cell.angle_alpha   90.00
_cell.angle_beta   90.00
_cell.angle_gamma   90.00
#
_symmetry.space_group_name_H-M   'P 1'
#
loop_
_entity.id
_entity.type
_entity.pdbx_description
1 polymer ?
#
loop_
_entity_poly.entity_id
_entity_poly.type
_entity_poly.pdbx_seq_one_letter_code
_entity_poly.pdbx_strand_id
1 'polypeptide(L)'
;MSAAPALAPPTFVNPRSILGDAVGEGVLSTSADGVVGSGHRVASACPHAEHGLYPTPPALETVTPAGSGVEQQAALYALVRDSAYEVQPPIAWPFAGPIGQVRMMAGLLFSSTFREDLTSTFRMSSDVREERTKSFHTFGVTGAVRFEVEVDPSSPYTGLFVTGAPALIRLSIAADKSMYTPGAALKFFVDGKPSVNMHAIPNLDALRTYDFFEQDFTNKVPLPQTFGGMGLRMSLNPLVPGFTHLPLTKLAETDSTGKASPGPVRAPEQLLLKGVKHFDAEAQQGDFRDALRTMFSPGDTLFEIFGRDGDEAERRLGRIVLTQPLVASSFGDRHLHFHHSLPQSTVPSSAPGT
;
A
#
# COMPACT_ATOMS: atom_id res chain seq x y z
N MET A 1 -42.69 34.94 12.55
CA MET A 1 -42.04 33.72 12.00
C MET A 1 -42.21 33.79 10.49
N SER A 2 -41.17 34.19 9.76
CA SER A 2 -41.19 34.40 8.32
C SER A 2 -40.58 33.19 7.63
N ALA A 3 -41.31 32.58 6.69
CA ALA A 3 -40.88 31.42 5.94
C ALA A 3 -40.01 31.84 4.75
N ALA A 4 -38.86 31.18 4.58
CA ALA A 4 -37.97 31.37 3.44
C ALA A 4 -38.57 30.78 2.14
N PRO A 5 -38.30 31.37 0.96
CA PRO A 5 -38.82 30.88 -0.31
C PRO A 5 -38.01 29.68 -0.84
N ALA A 6 -38.71 28.75 -1.48
CA ALA A 6 -38.15 27.56 -2.12
C ALA A 6 -37.32 27.92 -3.36
N LEU A 7 -36.14 27.30 -3.48
CA LEU A 7 -35.26 27.36 -4.65
C LEU A 7 -35.80 26.49 -5.79
N ALA A 8 -35.79 27.03 -7.01
CA ALA A 8 -36.14 26.32 -8.24
C ALA A 8 -35.01 25.36 -8.68
N PRO A 9 -35.33 24.23 -9.33
CA PRO A 9 -34.33 23.26 -9.79
C PRO A 9 -33.57 23.74 -11.04
N PRO A 10 -32.33 23.26 -11.27
CA PRO A 10 -31.49 23.69 -12.38
C PRO A 10 -31.97 23.10 -13.72
N THR A 11 -31.90 23.94 -14.75
CA THR A 11 -32.12 23.58 -16.15
C THR A 11 -30.89 22.87 -16.73
N PHE A 12 -31.09 21.66 -17.25
CA PHE A 12 -30.10 20.91 -18.01
C PHE A 12 -29.95 21.50 -19.42
N VAL A 13 -28.73 21.91 -19.78
CA VAL A 13 -28.36 22.29 -21.16
C VAL A 13 -27.66 21.11 -21.83
N ASN A 14 -28.15 20.74 -23.01
CA ASN A 14 -27.73 19.60 -23.82
C ASN A 14 -26.47 19.94 -24.65
N PRO A 15 -25.33 19.23 -24.50
CA PRO A 15 -24.12 19.52 -25.27
C PRO A 15 -24.13 18.73 -26.59
N ARG A 16 -24.78 19.28 -27.61
CA ARG A 16 -24.60 18.86 -29.00
C ARG A 16 -24.55 20.09 -29.90
N SER A 17 -23.38 20.72 -29.99
CA SER A 17 -23.00 21.59 -31.13
C SER A 17 -21.61 22.19 -30.97
N ILE A 18 -20.53 21.40 -31.00
CA ILE A 18 -19.21 21.91 -31.42
C ILE A 18 -18.51 20.81 -32.22
N LEU A 19 -18.80 20.75 -33.51
CA LEU A 19 -17.97 20.11 -34.52
C LEU A 19 -17.91 21.10 -35.68
N GLY A 20 -16.74 21.72 -35.85
CA GLY A 20 -16.45 22.67 -36.90
C GLY A 20 -14.97 22.57 -37.24
N ASP A 21 -14.72 21.91 -38.37
CA ASP A 21 -13.70 22.16 -39.38
C ASP A 21 -12.26 22.50 -38.97
N ALA A 22 -11.37 21.53 -39.19
CA ALA A 22 -10.01 21.78 -39.68
C ALA A 22 -9.45 20.51 -40.35
N VAL A 23 -9.74 20.32 -41.63
CA VAL A 23 -9.03 19.37 -42.51
C VAL A 23 -7.91 20.16 -43.18
N GLY A 24 -6.67 19.93 -42.74
CA GLY A 24 -5.46 20.42 -43.38
C GLY A 24 -4.71 19.25 -44.01
N GLU A 25 -4.62 19.27 -45.34
CA GLU A 25 -3.87 18.30 -46.14
C GLU A 25 -2.37 18.34 -45.82
N GLY A 26 -1.79 17.18 -45.57
CA GLY A 26 -0.36 16.98 -45.38
C GLY A 26 0.10 15.81 -46.24
N VAL A 27 0.56 16.14 -47.44
CA VAL A 27 1.24 15.23 -48.38
C VAL A 27 2.56 14.78 -47.78
N LEU A 28 2.74 13.46 -47.56
CA LEU A 28 4.04 12.85 -47.32
C LEU A 28 4.22 11.65 -48.25
N SER A 29 4.98 11.89 -49.31
CA SER A 29 5.57 10.84 -50.14
C SER A 29 6.72 10.19 -49.39
N THR A 30 6.78 8.87 -49.34
CA THR A 30 8.07 8.16 -49.40
C THR A 30 7.90 6.81 -50.07
N SER A 31 8.89 6.51 -50.89
CA SER A 31 9.05 5.40 -51.81
C SER A 31 9.23 4.05 -51.10
N ALA A 32 8.68 3.02 -51.73
CA ALA A 32 8.99 1.63 -51.46
C ALA A 32 10.36 1.28 -52.04
N ASP A 33 11.21 0.65 -51.23
CA ASP A 33 12.25 -0.26 -51.72
C ASP A 33 12.32 -1.46 -50.77
N GLY A 34 12.05 -2.64 -51.34
CA GLY A 34 12.14 -3.91 -50.66
C GLY A 34 13.54 -4.49 -50.80
N VAL A 35 14.08 -4.99 -49.69
CA VAL A 35 15.21 -5.94 -49.71
C VAL A 35 14.91 -7.07 -48.72
N VAL A 36 14.93 -8.28 -49.28
CA VAL A 36 14.81 -9.57 -48.61
C VAL A 36 16.11 -9.84 -47.86
N GLY A 37 16.02 -10.17 -46.56
CA GLY A 37 17.16 -10.51 -45.72
C GLY A 37 16.79 -11.55 -44.66
N SER A 38 17.54 -12.65 -44.69
CA SER A 38 17.40 -13.89 -43.93
C SER A 38 17.48 -13.74 -42.40
N GLY A 39 16.89 -14.73 -41.71
CA GLY A 39 16.59 -14.67 -40.29
C GLY A 39 17.77 -14.74 -39.31
N HIS A 40 17.49 -14.23 -38.11
CA HIS A 40 18.15 -14.58 -36.86
C HIS A 40 17.12 -14.45 -35.73
N ARG A 41 17.03 -15.49 -34.87
CA ARG A 41 16.25 -15.44 -33.63
C ARG A 41 16.88 -14.41 -32.71
N VAL A 42 16.21 -13.29 -32.51
CA VAL A 42 16.55 -12.33 -31.45
C VAL A 42 15.76 -12.72 -30.21
N ALA A 43 16.46 -13.24 -29.21
CA ALA A 43 15.94 -13.31 -27.86
C ALA A 43 15.64 -11.88 -27.40
N SER A 44 14.37 -11.61 -27.10
CA SER A 44 13.90 -10.35 -26.53
C SER A 44 14.47 -10.18 -25.12
N ALA A 45 15.68 -9.63 -25.02
CA ALA A 45 16.20 -9.09 -23.79
C ALA A 45 15.41 -7.82 -23.45
N CYS A 46 14.74 -7.81 -22.29
CA CYS A 46 14.24 -6.57 -21.71
C CYS A 46 15.41 -5.59 -21.56
N PRO A 47 15.25 -4.31 -21.94
CA PRO A 47 16.31 -3.33 -21.71
C PRO A 47 16.50 -3.16 -20.21
N HIS A 48 17.68 -3.53 -19.71
CA HIS A 48 18.16 -3.08 -18.40
C HIS A 48 18.25 -1.56 -18.45
N ALA A 49 17.38 -0.89 -17.70
CA ALA A 49 17.49 0.55 -17.47
C ALA A 49 18.85 0.85 -16.85
N GLU A 50 19.55 1.85 -17.38
CA GLU A 50 20.87 2.27 -16.90
C GLU A 50 20.84 2.56 -15.39
N HIS A 51 21.68 1.84 -14.64
CA HIS A 51 21.77 1.84 -13.18
C HIS A 51 22.41 3.11 -12.58
N GLY A 52 22.41 4.24 -13.30
CA GLY A 52 23.19 5.44 -12.95
C GLY A 52 22.54 6.46 -12.02
N LEU A 53 21.28 6.27 -11.60
CA LEU A 53 20.51 7.30 -10.90
C LEU A 53 20.19 7.02 -9.43
N TYR A 54 20.72 5.92 -8.86
CA TYR A 54 20.37 5.53 -7.49
C TYR A 54 21.61 5.36 -6.62
N PRO A 55 21.66 5.99 -5.42
CA PRO A 55 22.72 5.72 -4.47
C PRO A 55 22.69 4.24 -4.07
N THR A 56 23.86 3.59 -4.06
CA THR A 56 24.01 2.23 -3.56
C THR A 56 23.79 2.24 -2.04
N PRO A 57 22.81 1.49 -1.50
CA PRO A 57 22.61 1.46 -0.06
C PRO A 57 23.79 0.75 0.64
N PRO A 58 24.04 1.04 1.92
CA PRO A 58 25.04 0.32 2.70
C PRO A 58 24.75 -1.19 2.72
N ALA A 59 25.82 -1.99 2.90
CA ALA A 59 25.71 -3.45 2.93
C ALA A 59 24.60 -3.90 3.90
N LEU A 60 23.74 -4.80 3.42
CA LEU A 60 22.60 -5.35 4.15
C LEU A 60 23.08 -6.26 5.29
N GLU A 61 23.62 -5.70 6.36
CA GLU A 61 23.76 -6.45 7.60
C GLU A 61 22.36 -6.78 8.13
N THR A 62 22.12 -8.06 8.41
CA THR A 62 20.85 -8.52 8.98
C THR A 62 20.65 -7.81 10.31
N VAL A 63 19.71 -6.86 10.37
CA VAL A 63 19.24 -6.29 11.64
C VAL A 63 18.69 -7.45 12.45
N THR A 64 19.52 -7.94 13.37
CA THR A 64 19.18 -9.07 14.22
C THR A 64 18.25 -8.53 15.31
N PRO A 65 17.18 -9.24 15.73
CA PRO A 65 16.19 -8.73 16.70
C PRO A 65 16.73 -8.54 18.13
N ALA A 66 18.03 -8.32 18.31
CA ALA A 66 18.61 -7.94 19.59
C ALA A 66 18.30 -6.46 19.88
N GLY A 67 17.81 -6.19 21.09
CA GLY A 67 17.51 -4.84 21.57
C GLY A 67 16.02 -4.51 21.63
N SER A 68 15.75 -3.27 21.99
CA SER A 68 14.40 -2.72 22.12
C SER A 68 13.77 -2.45 20.75
N GLY A 69 12.44 -2.45 20.69
CA GLY A 69 11.69 -2.10 19.48
C GLY A 69 11.97 -0.67 19.01
N VAL A 70 12.31 0.24 19.94
CA VAL A 70 12.72 1.62 19.61
C VAL A 70 14.06 1.64 18.89
N GLU A 71 15.04 0.84 19.33
CA GLU A 71 16.34 0.71 18.65
C GLU A 71 16.19 0.10 17.27
N GLN A 72 15.37 -0.96 17.14
CA GLN A 72 15.07 -1.58 15.84
C GLN A 72 14.41 -0.58 14.87
N GLN A 73 13.43 0.18 15.36
CA GLN A 73 12.78 1.24 14.58
C GLN A 73 13.80 2.29 14.12
N ALA A 74 14.62 2.79 15.04
CA ALA A 74 15.60 3.83 14.76
C ALA A 74 16.63 3.36 13.71
N ALA A 75 17.14 2.12 13.85
CA ALA A 75 18.07 1.52 12.91
C ALA A 75 17.47 1.40 11.50
N LEU A 76 16.26 0.87 11.38
CA LEU A 76 15.63 0.70 10.07
C LEU A 76 15.17 2.03 9.45
N TYR A 77 14.73 2.98 10.27
CA TYR A 77 14.39 4.33 9.81
C TYR A 77 15.62 5.11 9.34
N ALA A 78 16.79 4.92 9.97
CA ALA A 78 18.03 5.55 9.51
C ALA A 78 18.35 5.17 8.07
N LEU A 79 18.20 3.89 7.70
CA LEU A 79 18.39 3.43 6.31
C LEU A 79 17.41 4.08 5.32
N VAL A 80 16.16 4.29 5.74
CA VAL A 80 15.15 5.04 4.96
C VAL A 80 15.58 6.50 4.78
N ARG A 81 15.98 7.17 5.86
CA ARG A 81 16.38 8.58 5.82
C ARG A 81 17.65 8.79 5.00
N ASP A 82 18.66 7.95 5.21
CA ASP A 82 19.98 8.11 4.59
C ASP A 82 19.96 7.78 3.08
N SER A 83 18.87 7.18 2.60
CA SER A 83 18.60 6.92 1.18
C SER A 83 17.45 7.77 0.62
N ALA A 84 17.12 8.88 1.28
CA ALA A 84 16.16 9.84 0.79
C ALA A 84 16.53 10.30 -0.63
N TYR A 85 15.53 10.41 -1.50
CA TYR A 85 15.76 10.97 -2.82
C TYR A 85 16.03 12.48 -2.71
N GLU A 86 17.14 12.93 -3.30
CA GLU A 86 17.36 14.36 -3.55
C GLU A 86 16.36 14.89 -4.58
N VAL A 87 16.16 14.11 -5.65
CA VAL A 87 15.15 14.33 -6.68
C VAL A 87 14.30 13.07 -6.79
N GLN A 88 13.00 13.21 -6.55
CA GLN A 88 12.10 12.06 -6.56
C GLN A 88 12.00 11.45 -7.97
N PRO A 89 12.14 10.13 -8.11
CA PRO A 89 11.89 9.48 -9.40
C PRO A 89 10.41 9.65 -9.77
N PRO A 90 10.08 9.84 -11.05
CA PRO A 90 8.69 9.95 -11.47
C PRO A 90 7.91 8.70 -11.08
N ILE A 91 6.66 8.88 -10.67
CA ILE A 91 5.74 7.76 -10.45
C ILE A 91 5.39 7.19 -11.82
N ALA A 92 6.10 6.14 -12.21
CA ALA A 92 5.87 5.41 -13.44
C ALA A 92 5.54 3.96 -13.10
N TRP A 93 4.39 3.48 -13.59
CA TRP A 93 4.07 2.06 -13.50
C TRP A 93 4.48 1.37 -14.81
N PRO A 94 5.32 0.33 -14.77
CA PRO A 94 5.80 -0.35 -15.99
C PRO A 94 4.67 -1.02 -16.79
N PHE A 95 3.49 -1.15 -16.18
CA PHE A 95 2.29 -1.72 -16.78
C PHE A 95 1.21 -0.67 -17.10
N ALA A 96 1.56 0.62 -17.13
CA ALA A 96 0.64 1.68 -17.52
C ALA A 96 0.11 1.48 -18.96
N GLY A 97 -1.16 1.83 -19.16
CA GLY A 97 -1.85 1.71 -20.44
C GLY A 97 -2.28 0.29 -20.83
N PRO A 98 -3.02 0.12 -21.95
CA PRO A 98 -3.67 -1.14 -22.30
C PRO A 98 -2.67 -2.27 -22.58
N ILE A 99 -1.56 -1.99 -23.26
CA ILE A 99 -0.51 -2.98 -23.54
C ILE A 99 0.20 -3.40 -22.24
N GLY A 100 0.44 -2.46 -21.34
CA GLY A 100 1.04 -2.72 -20.04
C GLY A 100 0.18 -3.64 -19.17
N GLN A 101 -1.14 -3.39 -19.13
CA GLN A 101 -2.08 -4.26 -18.41
C GLN A 101 -2.11 -5.68 -18.98
N VAL A 102 -2.07 -5.85 -20.31
CA VAL A 102 -1.96 -7.18 -20.93
C VAL A 102 -0.67 -7.87 -20.50
N ARG A 103 0.46 -7.15 -20.47
CA ARG A 103 1.75 -7.70 -19.98
C ARG A 103 1.68 -8.10 -18.51
N MET A 104 1.03 -7.31 -17.66
CA MET A 104 0.80 -7.64 -16.25
C MET A 104 0.00 -8.95 -16.12
N MET A 105 -1.13 -9.04 -16.84
CA MET A 105 -1.97 -10.23 -16.81
C MET A 105 -1.24 -11.48 -17.32
N ALA A 106 -0.46 -11.34 -18.41
CA ALA A 106 0.39 -12.41 -18.90
C ALA A 106 1.47 -12.80 -17.86
N GLY A 107 2.05 -11.83 -17.16
CA GLY A 107 2.98 -12.06 -16.06
C GLY A 107 2.36 -12.87 -14.92
N LEU A 108 1.16 -12.50 -14.47
CA LEU A 108 0.41 -13.23 -13.43
C LEU A 108 0.12 -14.68 -13.83
N LEU A 109 -0.23 -14.91 -15.09
CA LEU A 109 -0.62 -16.23 -15.58
C LEU A 109 0.60 -17.12 -15.89
N PHE A 110 1.66 -16.56 -16.50
CA PHE A 110 2.69 -17.36 -17.17
C PHE A 110 4.12 -17.08 -16.69
N SER A 111 4.38 -16.01 -15.92
CA SER A 111 5.73 -15.72 -15.43
C SER A 111 5.95 -16.27 -14.02
N SER A 112 6.80 -17.28 -13.89
CA SER A 112 7.20 -17.83 -12.58
C SER A 112 7.90 -16.79 -11.71
N THR A 113 8.78 -15.96 -12.28
CA THR A 113 9.49 -14.89 -11.57
C THR A 113 8.54 -13.84 -11.01
N PHE A 114 7.56 -13.41 -11.81
CA PHE A 114 6.57 -12.43 -11.36
C PHE A 114 5.70 -12.98 -10.23
N ARG A 115 5.28 -14.24 -10.34
CA ARG A 115 4.52 -14.94 -9.31
C ARG A 115 5.34 -15.15 -8.03
N GLU A 116 6.63 -15.46 -8.15
CA GLU A 116 7.51 -15.59 -6.98
C GLU A 116 7.73 -14.23 -6.29
N ASP A 117 7.89 -13.14 -7.04
CA ASP A 117 7.98 -11.79 -6.44
C ASP A 117 6.74 -11.47 -5.59
N LEU A 118 5.54 -11.75 -6.11
CA LEU A 118 4.27 -11.53 -5.40
C LEU A 118 4.07 -12.48 -4.21
N THR A 119 4.45 -13.75 -4.33
CA THR A 119 4.20 -14.74 -3.27
C THR A 119 5.27 -14.74 -2.18
N SER A 120 6.50 -14.31 -2.50
CA SER A 120 7.62 -14.27 -1.55
C SER A 120 7.35 -13.39 -0.32
N THR A 121 6.54 -12.33 -0.44
CA THR A 121 6.20 -11.45 0.70
C THR A 121 5.40 -12.15 1.80
N PHE A 122 4.77 -13.29 1.49
CA PHE A 122 4.04 -14.12 2.45
C PHE A 122 4.91 -15.20 3.11
N ARG A 123 6.12 -15.43 2.58
CA ARG A 123 7.05 -16.48 3.03
C ARG A 123 8.27 -15.91 3.76
N MET A 124 8.73 -14.74 3.35
CA MET A 124 9.90 -14.09 3.92
C MET A 124 9.56 -13.40 5.25
N SER A 125 10.40 -13.59 6.26
CA SER A 125 10.29 -12.92 7.57
C SER A 125 11.25 -11.73 7.74
N SER A 126 12.29 -11.62 6.90
CA SER A 126 13.25 -10.51 6.96
C SER A 126 12.60 -9.16 6.69
N ASP A 127 13.00 -8.16 7.46
CA ASP A 127 12.54 -6.76 7.31
C ASP A 127 13.21 -6.03 6.14
N VAL A 128 14.27 -6.63 5.60
CA VAL A 128 15.00 -6.11 4.45
C VAL A 128 15.20 -7.20 3.40
N ARG A 129 15.08 -6.80 2.14
CA ARG A 129 15.28 -7.64 0.96
C ARG A 129 16.43 -7.12 0.12
N GLU A 130 16.94 -8.01 -0.72
CA GLU A 130 17.74 -7.62 -1.87
C GLU A 130 16.99 -6.60 -2.74
N GLU A 131 17.77 -5.82 -3.49
CA GLU A 131 17.26 -4.79 -4.39
C GLU A 131 16.23 -5.38 -5.35
N ARG A 132 15.05 -4.76 -5.42
CA ARG A 132 14.00 -5.15 -6.35
C ARG A 132 13.18 -3.95 -6.81
N THR A 133 12.44 -4.16 -7.89
CA THR A 133 11.38 -3.26 -8.32
C THR A 133 10.05 -3.90 -7.95
N LYS A 134 9.30 -3.30 -7.01
CA LYS A 134 8.00 -3.86 -6.64
C LYS A 134 7.03 -3.72 -7.82
N SER A 135 6.24 -4.76 -8.05
CA SER A 135 5.21 -4.80 -9.10
C SER A 135 4.03 -3.86 -8.81
N PHE A 136 3.69 -3.72 -7.53
CA PHE A 136 2.71 -2.78 -7.00
C PHE A 136 3.32 -2.02 -5.83
N HIS A 137 2.74 -0.86 -5.51
CA HIS A 137 3.20 -0.03 -4.40
C HIS A 137 4.69 0.32 -4.51
N THR A 138 5.20 0.50 -5.73
CA THR A 138 6.62 0.73 -6.03
C THR A 138 7.15 1.95 -5.30
N PHE A 139 6.45 3.08 -5.41
CA PHE A 139 6.84 4.36 -4.83
C PHE A 139 5.95 4.73 -3.64
N GLY A 140 6.56 5.33 -2.62
CA GLY A 140 5.85 5.79 -1.43
C GLY A 140 6.69 6.67 -0.52
N VAL A 141 6.13 7.03 0.61
CA VAL A 141 6.83 7.69 1.73
C VAL A 141 6.81 6.79 2.95
N THR A 142 7.90 6.80 3.71
CA THR A 142 8.05 6.02 4.94
C THR A 142 8.36 6.94 6.10
N GLY A 143 7.71 6.72 7.25
CA GLY A 143 7.94 7.47 8.48
C GLY A 143 8.10 6.55 9.68
N ALA A 144 8.85 7.00 10.70
CA ALA A 144 8.77 6.40 12.01
C ALA A 144 7.50 6.91 12.71
N VAL A 145 6.73 5.99 13.27
CA VAL A 145 5.47 6.26 13.97
C VAL A 145 5.43 5.51 15.30
N ARG A 146 4.43 5.79 16.12
CA ARG A 146 4.06 4.92 17.24
C ARG A 146 2.57 4.71 17.25
N PHE A 147 2.16 3.52 17.61
CA PHE A 147 0.76 3.25 17.92
C PHE A 147 0.51 3.61 19.37
N GLU A 148 -0.22 4.70 19.58
CA GLU A 148 -0.74 5.08 20.89
C GLU A 148 -2.08 4.42 21.10
N VAL A 149 -2.19 3.65 22.17
CA VAL A 149 -3.43 2.96 22.52
C VAL A 149 -4.32 3.87 23.36
N GLU A 150 -5.59 3.89 23.00
CA GLU A 150 -6.68 4.58 23.70
C GLU A 150 -7.88 3.63 23.89
N VAL A 151 -7.58 2.32 23.92
CA VAL A 151 -8.60 1.27 23.99
C VAL A 151 -9.28 1.25 25.36
N ASP A 152 -10.59 1.00 25.36
CA ASP A 152 -11.36 0.82 26.60
C ASP A 152 -10.82 -0.40 27.39
N PRO A 153 -10.67 -0.31 28.73
CA PRO A 153 -10.22 -1.44 29.55
C PRO A 153 -11.10 -2.70 29.46
N SER A 154 -12.36 -2.57 29.04
CA SER A 154 -13.29 -3.69 28.79
C SER A 154 -13.11 -4.34 27.42
N SER A 155 -12.25 -3.77 26.55
CA SER A 155 -11.96 -4.34 25.25
C SER A 155 -11.40 -5.76 25.37
N PRO A 156 -11.90 -6.71 24.55
CA PRO A 156 -11.43 -8.08 24.60
C PRO A 156 -10.07 -8.28 23.92
N TYR A 157 -9.54 -7.27 23.21
CA TYR A 157 -8.32 -7.40 22.43
C TYR A 157 -7.06 -7.43 23.30
N THR A 158 -5.99 -8.00 22.76
CA THR A 158 -4.77 -8.31 23.51
C THR A 158 -3.51 -7.86 22.76
N GLY A 159 -2.34 -8.00 23.38
CA GLY A 159 -1.04 -7.72 22.75
C GLY A 159 -0.81 -6.24 22.44
N LEU A 160 -0.38 -5.96 21.21
CA LEU A 160 -0.11 -4.61 20.73
C LEU A 160 -1.37 -3.74 20.68
N PHE A 161 -2.57 -4.33 20.63
CA PHE A 161 -3.83 -3.58 20.69
C PHE A 161 -4.08 -2.92 22.05
N VAL A 162 -3.38 -3.36 23.10
CA VAL A 162 -3.49 -2.81 24.46
C VAL A 162 -2.24 -2.02 24.84
N THR A 163 -1.09 -2.39 24.29
CA THR A 163 0.20 -1.83 24.72
C THR A 163 0.83 -0.86 23.72
N GLY A 164 0.35 -0.84 22.47
CA GLY A 164 0.95 -0.04 21.40
C GLY A 164 2.30 -0.60 21.00
N ALA A 165 3.03 0.13 20.15
CA ALA A 165 4.43 -0.16 19.81
C ALA A 165 5.05 0.98 18.97
N PRO A 166 6.39 1.14 19.00
CA PRO A 166 7.09 1.83 17.91
C PRO A 166 6.90 1.07 16.60
N ALA A 167 6.75 1.79 15.49
CA ALA A 167 6.52 1.19 14.19
C ALA A 167 7.07 2.02 13.02
N LEU A 168 7.31 1.40 11.87
CA LEU A 168 7.38 2.15 10.61
C LEU A 168 6.03 2.13 9.92
N ILE A 169 5.64 3.24 9.32
CA ILE A 169 4.55 3.29 8.36
C ILE A 169 5.11 3.53 6.97
N ARG A 170 4.57 2.85 5.96
CA ARG A 170 4.77 3.17 4.56
C ARG A 170 3.44 3.47 3.89
N LEU A 171 3.34 4.67 3.32
CA LEU A 171 2.20 5.16 2.56
C LEU A 171 2.56 5.15 1.07
N SER A 172 1.75 4.50 0.26
CA SER A 172 2.03 4.31 -1.17
C SER A 172 0.74 4.20 -1.98
N ILE A 173 0.84 4.25 -3.29
CA ILE A 173 -0.27 3.95 -4.20
C ILE A 173 0.05 2.69 -4.99
N ALA A 174 -0.97 1.92 -5.38
CA ALA A 174 -0.78 0.64 -6.06
C ALA A 174 0.06 0.76 -7.34
N ALA A 175 -0.12 1.81 -8.12
CA ALA A 175 0.59 2.07 -9.37
C ALA A 175 0.84 3.57 -9.59
N ASP A 176 0.14 4.18 -10.55
CA ASP A 176 0.13 5.61 -10.87
C ASP A 176 -1.33 6.13 -10.82
N LYS A 177 -1.59 7.32 -11.40
CA LYS A 177 -2.94 7.90 -11.45
C LYS A 177 -3.98 7.04 -12.19
N SER A 178 -3.58 6.04 -12.99
CA SER A 178 -4.50 5.12 -13.66
C SER A 178 -5.04 4.02 -12.74
N MET A 179 -4.34 3.73 -11.63
CA MET A 179 -4.77 2.80 -10.59
C MET A 179 -4.37 3.39 -9.24
N TYR A 180 -5.01 4.53 -8.93
CA TYR A 180 -4.79 5.28 -7.70
C TYR A 180 -5.51 4.60 -6.54
N THR A 181 -4.90 3.54 -6.02
CA THR A 181 -5.36 2.82 -4.84
C THR A 181 -4.34 3.03 -3.72
N PRO A 182 -4.61 3.92 -2.75
CA PRO A 182 -3.74 4.13 -1.60
C PRO A 182 -3.56 2.86 -0.77
N GLY A 183 -2.39 2.73 -0.15
CA GLY A 183 -2.09 1.66 0.78
C GLY A 183 -1.21 2.13 1.93
N ALA A 184 -1.48 1.57 3.10
CA ALA A 184 -0.73 1.76 4.33
C ALA A 184 -0.19 0.41 4.81
N ALA A 185 1.13 0.31 4.95
CA ALA A 185 1.77 -0.83 5.59
C ALA A 185 2.41 -0.36 6.90
N LEU A 186 2.12 -1.06 7.99
CA LEU A 186 2.70 -0.80 9.31
C LEU A 186 3.58 -1.98 9.70
N LYS A 187 4.75 -1.68 10.26
CA LYS A 187 5.71 -2.63 10.80
C LYS A 187 5.95 -2.28 12.26
N PHE A 188 5.42 -3.07 13.17
CA PHE A 188 5.58 -2.90 14.61
C PHE A 188 6.83 -3.60 15.10
N PHE A 189 7.64 -2.92 15.90
CA PHE A 189 8.83 -3.48 16.52
C PHE A 189 8.54 -3.84 17.96
N VAL A 190 8.97 -5.04 18.34
CA VAL A 190 8.70 -5.64 19.64
C VAL A 190 10.04 -6.01 20.27
N ASP A 191 10.22 -5.71 21.55
CA ASP A 191 11.48 -5.95 22.25
C ASP A 191 11.92 -7.41 22.14
N GLY A 192 13.16 -7.64 21.70
CA GLY A 192 13.74 -8.98 21.59
C GLY A 192 13.03 -9.94 20.62
N LYS A 193 12.13 -9.44 19.76
CA LYS A 193 11.33 -10.25 18.83
C LYS A 193 11.45 -9.72 17.39
N PRO A 194 11.21 -10.57 16.38
CA PRO A 194 11.00 -10.11 15.02
C PRO A 194 9.83 -9.11 14.95
N SER A 195 9.88 -8.20 13.98
CA SER A 195 8.77 -7.27 13.75
C SER A 195 7.49 -8.00 13.35
N VAL A 196 6.35 -7.34 13.55
CA VAL A 196 5.04 -7.84 13.14
C VAL A 196 4.38 -6.77 12.28
N ASN A 197 3.82 -7.14 11.13
CA ASN A 197 3.27 -6.16 10.20
C ASN A 197 1.77 -6.31 10.01
N MET A 198 1.16 -5.22 9.56
CA MET A 198 -0.17 -5.20 8.97
C MET A 198 -0.17 -4.39 7.68
N HIS A 199 -1.09 -4.72 6.79
CA HIS A 199 -1.33 -3.97 5.56
C HIS A 199 -2.81 -3.61 5.52
N ALA A 200 -3.08 -2.41 5.02
CA ALA A 200 -4.42 -1.90 4.87
C ALA A 200 -4.52 -1.12 3.56
N ILE A 201 -5.61 -1.35 2.82
CA ILE A 201 -6.01 -0.60 1.64
C ILE A 201 -7.53 -0.35 1.75
N PRO A 202 -8.07 0.71 1.15
CA PRO A 202 -9.51 0.95 1.23
C PRO A 202 -10.31 -0.04 0.39
N ASN A 203 -9.82 -0.35 -0.81
CA ASN A 203 -10.47 -1.26 -1.76
C ASN A 203 -9.43 -1.73 -2.81
N LEU A 204 -9.83 -2.64 -3.72
CA LEU A 204 -9.02 -3.03 -4.89
C LEU A 204 -9.32 -2.21 -6.14
N ASP A 205 -10.32 -1.34 -6.09
CA ASP A 205 -10.67 -0.47 -7.19
C ASP A 205 -9.77 0.77 -7.16
N ALA A 206 -9.66 1.49 -8.28
CA ALA A 206 -9.03 2.80 -8.24
C ALA A 206 -9.97 3.80 -7.57
N LEU A 207 -9.45 4.69 -6.73
CA LEU A 207 -10.20 5.85 -6.27
C LEU A 207 -10.53 6.76 -7.46
N ARG A 208 -11.67 7.44 -7.36
CA ARG A 208 -12.08 8.42 -8.38
C ARG A 208 -11.45 9.78 -8.13
N THR A 209 -11.18 10.10 -6.88
CA THR A 209 -10.39 11.26 -6.51
C THR A 209 -8.93 10.84 -6.30
N TYR A 210 -8.03 11.81 -6.32
CA TYR A 210 -6.63 11.57 -5.95
C TYR A 210 -6.37 11.91 -4.48
N ASP A 211 -7.42 11.97 -3.65
CA ASP A 211 -7.28 12.12 -2.22
C ASP A 211 -6.82 10.81 -1.59
N PHE A 212 -5.63 10.84 -0.98
CA PHE A 212 -5.02 9.67 -0.36
C PHE A 212 -5.86 9.13 0.80
N PHE A 213 -6.66 9.98 1.46
CA PHE A 213 -7.45 9.63 2.63
C PHE A 213 -8.97 9.68 2.37
N GLU A 214 -9.40 9.60 1.10
CA GLU A 214 -10.83 9.61 0.73
C GLU A 214 -11.64 8.52 1.47
N GLN A 215 -11.03 7.36 1.68
CA GLN A 215 -11.68 6.19 2.25
C GLN A 215 -10.85 5.58 3.40
N ASP A 216 -11.55 4.96 4.34
CA ASP A 216 -10.94 4.22 5.44
C ASP A 216 -10.15 3.01 4.93
N PHE A 217 -8.94 2.82 5.45
CA PHE A 217 -8.06 1.71 5.08
C PHE A 217 -8.39 0.50 5.95
N THR A 218 -8.36 -0.71 5.36
CA THR A 218 -8.74 -1.94 6.06
C THR A 218 -7.85 -3.13 5.69
N ASN A 219 -7.61 -4.03 6.65
CA ASN A 219 -6.96 -5.34 6.41
C ASN A 219 -7.93 -6.37 5.81
N LYS A 220 -9.25 -6.09 5.91
CA LYS A 220 -10.35 -6.86 5.35
C LYS A 220 -10.95 -6.06 4.21
N VAL A 221 -10.43 -6.29 3.01
CA VAL A 221 -10.72 -5.49 1.82
C VAL A 221 -12.08 -5.92 1.23
N PRO A 222 -12.99 -4.97 0.96
CA PRO A 222 -14.29 -5.28 0.38
C PRO A 222 -14.14 -5.89 -1.02
N LEU A 223 -15.19 -6.57 -1.47
CA LEU A 223 -15.23 -7.09 -2.84
C LEU A 223 -15.16 -5.93 -3.85
N PRO A 224 -14.29 -6.01 -4.86
CA PRO A 224 -14.21 -4.98 -5.89
C PRO A 224 -15.51 -4.92 -6.69
N GLN A 225 -15.88 -3.71 -7.09
CA GLN A 225 -17.09 -3.43 -7.86
C GLN A 225 -16.79 -3.14 -9.33
N THR A 226 -15.54 -2.79 -9.68
CA THR A 226 -15.16 -2.55 -11.07
C THR A 226 -14.67 -3.82 -11.76
N PHE A 227 -14.77 -3.84 -13.09
CA PHE A 227 -14.23 -4.94 -13.89
C PHE A 227 -12.72 -5.12 -13.68
N GLY A 228 -11.97 -4.01 -13.57
CA GLY A 228 -10.53 -4.03 -13.32
C GLY A 228 -10.18 -4.64 -11.97
N GLY A 229 -10.82 -4.18 -10.89
CA GLY A 229 -10.63 -4.72 -9.55
C GLY A 229 -11.01 -6.20 -9.45
N MET A 230 -12.11 -6.62 -10.09
CA MET A 230 -12.52 -8.02 -10.15
C MET A 230 -11.51 -8.89 -10.90
N GLY A 231 -11.00 -8.42 -12.03
CA GLY A 231 -9.96 -9.10 -12.81
C GLY A 231 -8.66 -9.27 -12.03
N LEU A 232 -8.23 -8.23 -11.30
CA LEU A 232 -7.07 -8.30 -10.42
C LEU A 232 -7.28 -9.36 -9.31
N ARG A 233 -8.45 -9.35 -8.65
CA ARG A 233 -8.79 -10.35 -7.63
C ARG A 233 -8.77 -11.77 -8.19
N MET A 234 -9.38 -12.01 -9.36
CA MET A 234 -9.40 -13.33 -9.99
C MET A 234 -7.99 -13.82 -10.34
N SER A 235 -7.07 -12.91 -10.66
CA SER A 235 -5.69 -13.25 -11.03
C SER A 235 -4.78 -13.50 -9.83
N LEU A 236 -4.99 -12.77 -8.73
CA LEU A 236 -4.20 -12.91 -7.51
C LEU A 236 -4.68 -14.05 -6.59
N ASN A 237 -5.99 -14.35 -6.57
CA ASN A 237 -6.54 -15.35 -5.66
C ASN A 237 -5.96 -16.77 -5.85
N PRO A 238 -5.65 -17.25 -7.06
CA PRO A 238 -4.95 -18.53 -7.25
C PRO A 238 -3.50 -18.53 -6.74
N LEU A 239 -2.86 -17.36 -6.62
CA LEU A 239 -1.49 -17.22 -6.11
C LEU A 239 -1.48 -17.18 -4.58
N VAL A 240 -2.40 -16.40 -4.02
CA VAL A 240 -2.54 -16.21 -2.58
C VAL A 240 -4.03 -16.22 -2.24
N PRO A 241 -4.60 -17.40 -1.94
CA PRO A 241 -6.01 -17.52 -1.57
C PRO A 241 -6.33 -16.63 -0.37
N GLY A 242 -7.40 -15.84 -0.46
CA GLY A 242 -7.85 -15.00 0.65
C GLY A 242 -6.98 -13.76 0.91
N PHE A 243 -6.14 -13.32 -0.04
CA PHE A 243 -5.26 -12.14 0.14
C PHE A 243 -6.00 -10.84 0.53
N THR A 244 -7.31 -10.75 0.30
CA THR A 244 -8.14 -9.61 0.72
C THR A 244 -8.48 -9.64 2.22
N HIS A 245 -8.09 -10.68 2.96
CA HIS A 245 -8.34 -10.86 4.38
C HIS A 245 -7.03 -11.20 5.08
N LEU A 246 -6.30 -10.19 5.52
CA LEU A 246 -5.02 -10.39 6.20
C LEU A 246 -5.24 -10.51 7.71
N PRO A 247 -4.82 -11.62 8.35
CA PRO A 247 -5.09 -11.84 9.76
C PRO A 247 -4.20 -10.97 10.64
N LEU A 248 -4.75 -10.61 11.79
CA LEU A 248 -4.14 -9.71 12.77
C LEU A 248 -3.67 -10.43 14.05
N THR A 249 -3.81 -11.75 14.11
CA THR A 249 -3.53 -12.57 15.31
C THR A 249 -2.14 -12.32 15.87
N LYS A 250 -1.12 -12.18 15.02
CA LYS A 250 0.26 -11.91 15.46
C LYS A 250 0.41 -10.61 16.25
N LEU A 251 -0.40 -9.59 15.96
CA LEU A 251 -0.39 -8.33 16.71
C LEU A 251 -1.00 -8.50 18.11
N ALA A 252 -1.81 -9.54 18.32
CA ALA A 252 -2.45 -9.85 19.60
C ALA A 252 -1.64 -10.84 20.47
N GLU A 253 -0.66 -11.54 19.91
CA GLU A 253 0.09 -12.60 20.61
C GLU A 253 1.06 -12.06 21.66
N THR A 254 1.68 -10.90 21.40
CA THR A 254 2.70 -10.30 22.27
C THR A 254 2.44 -8.83 22.50
N ASP A 255 2.83 -8.33 23.68
CA ASP A 255 2.92 -6.91 23.94
C ASP A 255 4.21 -6.29 23.39
N SER A 256 4.35 -4.97 23.48
CA SER A 256 5.53 -4.22 23.02
C SER A 256 6.85 -4.64 23.69
N THR A 257 6.79 -5.21 24.89
CA THR A 257 7.96 -5.69 25.65
C THR A 257 8.40 -7.10 25.26
N GLY A 258 7.72 -7.71 24.29
CA GLY A 258 8.00 -9.06 23.82
C GLY A 258 7.43 -10.16 24.71
N LYS A 259 6.65 -9.80 25.73
CA LYS A 259 5.96 -10.74 26.60
C LYS A 259 4.67 -11.21 25.92
N ALA A 260 4.37 -12.51 26.07
CA ALA A 260 3.13 -13.08 25.57
C ALA A 260 1.92 -12.46 26.28
N SER A 261 0.85 -12.21 25.53
CA SER A 261 -0.43 -11.74 26.06
C SER A 261 -0.95 -12.69 27.15
N PRO A 262 -1.48 -12.16 28.27
CA PRO A 262 -2.09 -13.00 29.29
C PRO A 262 -3.42 -13.56 28.80
N GLY A 263 -3.63 -14.87 28.98
CA GLY A 263 -4.91 -15.52 28.68
C GLY A 263 -5.15 -15.76 27.18
N PRO A 264 -6.43 -15.85 26.74
CA PRO A 264 -6.77 -16.11 25.35
C PRO A 264 -6.35 -14.95 24.43
N VAL A 265 -5.61 -15.25 23.37
CA VAL A 265 -5.23 -14.29 22.33
C VAL A 265 -6.47 -13.86 21.55
N ARG A 266 -6.73 -12.55 21.50
CA ARG A 266 -7.84 -11.94 20.76
C ARG A 266 -7.38 -10.73 19.96
N ALA A 267 -7.59 -10.80 18.66
CA ALA A 267 -7.39 -9.71 17.70
C ALA A 267 -8.76 -9.34 17.11
N PRO A 268 -8.98 -8.06 16.70
CA PRO A 268 -10.15 -7.71 15.92
C PRO A 268 -10.13 -8.46 14.58
N GLU A 269 -11.31 -8.82 14.08
CA GLU A 269 -11.41 -9.37 12.72
C GLU A 269 -11.03 -8.34 11.64
N GLN A 270 -11.40 -7.08 11.88
CA GLN A 270 -11.15 -5.96 10.98
C GLN A 270 -10.58 -4.76 11.74
N LEU A 271 -9.54 -4.17 11.17
CA LEU A 271 -9.06 -2.83 11.53
C LEU A 271 -9.50 -1.82 10.48
N LEU A 272 -9.85 -0.64 10.97
CA LEU A 272 -10.18 0.53 10.17
C LEU A 272 -9.20 1.64 10.55
N LEU A 273 -8.45 2.11 9.55
CA LEU A 273 -7.49 3.19 9.62
C LEU A 273 -8.14 4.41 8.96
N LYS A 274 -8.58 5.36 9.77
CA LYS A 274 -9.28 6.57 9.30
C LYS A 274 -8.30 7.73 9.23
N GLY A 275 -8.04 8.24 8.02
CA GLY A 275 -7.14 9.37 7.83
C GLY A 275 -7.69 10.63 8.49
N VAL A 276 -6.83 11.43 9.13
CA VAL A 276 -7.29 12.63 9.87
C VAL A 276 -7.21 13.93 9.06
N LYS A 277 -6.67 13.87 7.84
CA LYS A 277 -6.61 14.98 6.88
C LYS A 277 -7.02 14.47 5.51
N HIS A 278 -7.54 15.35 4.67
CA HIS A 278 -7.86 15.10 3.27
C HIS A 278 -6.97 15.94 2.36
N PHE A 279 -6.68 15.46 1.15
CA PHE A 279 -5.96 16.25 0.15
C PHE A 279 -6.88 17.33 -0.43
N ASP A 280 -6.39 18.56 -0.46
CA ASP A 280 -7.02 19.62 -1.24
C ASP A 280 -6.78 19.44 -2.75
N ALA A 281 -7.37 20.31 -3.56
CA ALA A 281 -7.29 20.23 -5.02
C ALA A 281 -5.87 20.38 -5.57
N GLU A 282 -4.99 21.11 -4.87
CA GLU A 282 -3.59 21.29 -5.29
C GLU A 282 -2.79 20.02 -5.00
N ALA A 283 -2.92 19.46 -3.80
CA ALA A 283 -2.32 18.20 -3.39
C ALA A 283 -2.71 17.04 -4.33
N GLN A 284 -3.96 17.00 -4.80
CA GLN A 284 -4.44 15.99 -5.74
C GLN A 284 -3.82 16.11 -7.16
N GLN A 285 -3.36 17.29 -7.54
CA GLN A 285 -2.69 17.51 -8.83
C GLN A 285 -1.22 17.09 -8.78
N GLY A 286 -0.56 17.33 -7.65
CA GLY A 286 0.86 17.07 -7.43
C GLY A 286 1.23 15.60 -7.23
N ASP A 287 2.48 15.40 -6.83
CA ASP A 287 2.98 14.11 -6.35
C ASP A 287 2.48 13.86 -4.92
N PHE A 288 1.76 12.76 -4.71
CA PHE A 288 1.20 12.46 -3.38
C PHE A 288 2.28 12.36 -2.30
N ARG A 289 3.53 12.01 -2.66
CA ARG A 289 4.64 11.92 -1.72
C ARG A 289 4.99 13.30 -1.17
N ASP A 290 4.99 14.33 -2.01
CA ASP A 290 5.23 15.71 -1.57
C ASP A 290 4.07 16.21 -0.73
N ALA A 291 2.83 15.98 -1.16
CA ALA A 291 1.64 16.34 -0.39
C ALA A 291 1.66 15.72 1.02
N LEU A 292 1.93 14.41 1.15
CA LEU A 292 2.01 13.77 2.46
C LEU A 292 3.12 14.37 3.35
N ARG A 293 4.28 14.69 2.77
CA ARG A 293 5.44 15.22 3.51
C ARG A 293 5.21 16.65 3.99
N THR A 294 4.46 17.46 3.25
CA THR A 294 4.13 18.84 3.66
C THR A 294 2.94 18.88 4.60
N MET A 295 1.99 17.94 4.46
CA MET A 295 0.80 17.89 5.29
C MET A 295 1.06 17.46 6.72
N PHE A 296 2.09 16.65 7.00
CA PHE A 296 2.33 16.08 8.32
C PHE A 296 3.71 16.40 8.87
N SER A 297 3.75 16.76 10.15
CA SER A 297 4.98 16.94 10.93
C SER A 297 5.09 15.91 12.06
N PRO A 298 6.30 15.60 12.57
CA PRO A 298 6.44 14.80 13.77
C PRO A 298 5.58 15.36 14.91
N GLY A 299 4.83 14.47 15.58
CA GLY A 299 3.80 14.80 16.56
C GLY A 299 2.37 14.70 16.01
N ASP A 300 2.18 14.79 14.69
CA ASP A 300 0.85 14.68 14.08
C ASP A 300 0.33 13.25 14.11
N THR A 301 -0.99 13.12 14.29
CA THR A 301 -1.72 11.88 14.01
C THR A 301 -1.85 11.70 12.51
N LEU A 302 -1.58 10.49 12.01
CA LEU A 302 -1.87 10.10 10.62
C LEU A 302 -3.24 9.43 10.51
N PHE A 303 -3.51 8.49 11.43
CA PHE A 303 -4.73 7.70 11.44
C PHE A 303 -5.31 7.58 12.84
N GLU A 304 -6.64 7.63 12.94
CA GLU A 304 -7.36 7.02 14.05
C GLU A 304 -7.61 5.53 13.74
N ILE A 305 -7.48 4.67 14.75
CA ILE A 305 -7.54 3.22 14.61
C ILE A 305 -8.77 2.68 15.34
N PHE A 306 -9.56 1.89 14.61
CA PHE A 306 -10.73 1.21 15.13
C PHE A 306 -10.65 -0.29 14.85
N GLY A 307 -11.14 -1.10 15.79
CA GLY A 307 -11.34 -2.54 15.64
C GLY A 307 -12.82 -2.88 15.50
N ARG A 308 -13.12 -3.93 14.74
CA ARG A 308 -14.48 -4.45 14.55
C ARG A 308 -14.45 -5.98 14.45
N ASP A 309 -15.43 -6.63 15.07
CA ASP A 309 -15.70 -8.07 14.96
C ASP A 309 -17.06 -8.27 14.27
N GLY A 310 -17.11 -9.00 13.15
CA GLY A 310 -18.34 -9.17 12.38
C GLY A 310 -19.07 -7.85 12.07
N ASP A 311 -20.35 -7.81 12.41
CA ASP A 311 -21.25 -6.66 12.24
C ASP A 311 -21.36 -5.79 13.52
N GLU A 312 -20.48 -6.00 14.50
CA GLU A 312 -20.48 -5.20 15.73
C GLU A 312 -20.06 -3.74 15.48
N ALA A 313 -20.34 -2.87 16.46
CA ALA A 313 -19.91 -1.49 16.41
C ALA A 313 -18.38 -1.37 16.44
N GLU A 314 -17.86 -0.35 15.74
CA GLU A 314 -16.45 0.00 15.78
C GLU A 314 -16.02 0.39 17.20
N ARG A 315 -14.88 -0.15 17.63
CA ARG A 315 -14.24 0.19 18.90
C ARG A 315 -12.96 0.96 18.64
N ARG A 316 -12.83 2.16 19.22
CA ARG A 316 -11.59 2.94 19.14
C ARG A 316 -10.47 2.16 19.85
N LEU A 317 -9.37 1.96 19.15
CA LEU A 317 -8.16 1.32 19.70
C LEU A 317 -7.08 2.35 20.00
N GLY A 318 -7.07 3.47 19.28
CA GLY A 318 -6.08 4.52 19.46
C GLY A 318 -5.73 5.22 18.17
N ARG A 319 -4.46 5.59 18.01
CA ARG A 319 -3.99 6.42 16.88
C ARG A 319 -2.55 6.12 16.49
N ILE A 320 -2.24 6.34 15.21
CA ILE A 320 -0.87 6.26 14.67
C ILE A 320 -0.30 7.66 14.63
N VAL A 321 0.71 7.92 15.46
CA VAL A 321 1.35 9.23 15.59
C VAL A 321 2.72 9.21 14.94
N LEU A 322 2.99 10.19 14.08
CA LEU A 322 4.27 10.38 13.43
C LEU A 322 5.33 10.80 14.45
N THR A 323 6.44 10.08 14.54
CA THR A 323 7.55 10.40 15.46
C THR A 323 8.78 10.95 14.73
N GLN A 324 8.91 10.67 13.44
CA GLN A 324 9.93 11.24 12.54
C GLN A 324 9.31 11.57 11.18
N PRO A 325 9.88 12.49 10.38
CA PRO A 325 9.28 12.92 9.12
C PRO A 325 8.99 11.78 8.12
N LEU A 326 8.02 11.99 7.25
CA LEU A 326 7.81 11.13 6.09
C LEU A 326 8.94 11.36 5.07
N VAL A 327 9.49 10.28 4.52
CA VAL A 327 10.62 10.32 3.57
C VAL A 327 10.33 9.41 2.38
N ALA A 328 10.42 9.96 1.17
CA ALA A 328 10.53 9.17 -0.06
C ALA A 328 11.99 8.73 -0.22
N SER A 329 12.24 7.43 -0.34
CA SER A 329 13.61 6.88 -0.33
C SER A 329 13.77 5.66 -1.21
N SER A 330 14.99 5.45 -1.73
CA SER A 330 15.32 4.26 -2.51
C SER A 330 15.28 3.01 -1.64
N PHE A 331 15.69 3.08 -0.37
CA PHE A 331 15.58 1.94 0.55
C PHE A 331 14.13 1.55 0.80
N GLY A 332 13.24 2.52 1.09
CA GLY A 332 11.81 2.28 1.27
C GLY A 332 11.14 1.64 0.05
N ASP A 333 11.57 2.02 -1.15
CA ASP A 333 11.01 1.55 -2.41
C ASP A 333 11.60 0.22 -2.88
N ARG A 334 12.86 -0.10 -2.54
CA ARG A 334 13.58 -1.22 -3.17
C ARG A 334 14.04 -2.31 -2.20
N HIS A 335 14.17 -2.01 -0.91
CA HIS A 335 14.74 -2.93 0.09
C HIS A 335 13.83 -3.19 1.27
N LEU A 336 13.19 -2.15 1.81
CA LEU A 336 12.29 -2.27 2.96
C LEU A 336 11.16 -3.25 2.65
N HIS A 337 10.94 -4.17 3.58
CA HIS A 337 9.99 -5.25 3.43
C HIS A 337 8.99 -5.30 4.58
N PHE A 338 7.72 -5.22 4.20
CA PHE A 338 6.59 -5.51 5.07
C PHE A 338 6.09 -6.91 4.69
N HIS A 339 6.46 -7.91 5.48
CA HIS A 339 5.95 -9.28 5.32
C HIS A 339 4.44 -9.32 5.55
N HIS A 340 3.73 -10.06 4.71
CA HIS A 340 2.30 -10.30 4.86
C HIS A 340 2.05 -11.49 5.77
N SER A 341 1.00 -11.41 6.58
CA SER A 341 0.48 -12.60 7.25
C SER A 341 -0.25 -13.47 6.22
N LEU A 342 0.03 -14.78 6.21
CA LEU A 342 -0.74 -15.71 5.40
C LEU A 342 -2.20 -15.67 5.84
N PRO A 343 -3.16 -15.49 4.91
CA PRO A 343 -4.56 -15.70 5.21
C PRO A 343 -4.73 -17.10 5.80
N GLN A 344 -5.39 -17.23 6.94
CA GLN A 344 -5.74 -18.55 7.43
C GLN A 344 -6.67 -19.18 6.39
N SER A 345 -6.32 -20.37 5.89
CA SER A 345 -7.29 -21.19 5.17
C SER A 345 -8.45 -21.39 6.12
N THR A 346 -9.65 -20.96 5.72
CA THR A 346 -10.88 -21.17 6.50
C THR A 346 -11.09 -22.68 6.65
N VAL A 347 -10.49 -23.29 7.67
CA VAL A 347 -11.02 -24.52 8.24
C VAL A 347 -12.23 -24.02 9.03
N PRO A 348 -13.46 -24.44 8.68
CA PRO A 348 -14.62 -24.03 9.44
C PRO A 348 -14.37 -24.41 10.90
N SER A 349 -14.43 -23.42 11.78
CA SER A 349 -14.41 -23.62 13.22
C SER A 349 -15.44 -24.70 13.51
N SER A 350 -14.98 -25.89 13.91
CA SER A 350 -15.87 -26.95 14.36
C SER A 350 -16.76 -26.35 15.43
N ALA A 351 -18.07 -26.39 15.18
CA ALA A 351 -19.09 -25.95 16.12
C ALA A 351 -18.80 -26.55 17.51
N PRO A 352 -19.04 -25.81 18.61
CA PRO A 352 -18.90 -26.38 19.93
C PRO A 352 -19.84 -27.59 20.04
N GLY A 353 -19.25 -28.76 20.31
CA GLY A 353 -20.00 -29.98 20.57
C GLY A 353 -20.94 -29.74 21.76
N THR A 354 -22.22 -30.01 21.51
CA THR A 354 -23.29 -30.11 22.51
C THR A 354 -23.04 -31.19 23.53
#